data_AF-A0A821UFQ8-F1
#
_entry.id   AF-A0A821UFQ8-F1
#
_cell.length_a   1.000
_cell.length_b   1.000
_cell.length_c   1.000
_cell.angle_alpha   90.00
_cell.angle_beta   90.00
_cell.angle_gamma   90.00
#
_symmetry.space_group_name_H-M   'P 1'
#
loop_
_entity.id
_entity.type
_entity.pdbx_description
1 polymer ?
#
loop_
_entity_poly.entity_id
_entity_poly.type
_entity_poly.pdbx_seq_one_letter_code
_entity_poly.pdbx_strand_id
1 'polypeptide(L)' 'MWKFEDNGGSGSGKDATSEQKLMSWIQEKLPAELPITNFTSDWNDGRAIGALVDACAPGLYPDWNDRDPKNALEN' A
#
# COMPACT_ATOMS: atom_id res chain seq x y z
N MET A 1 4.30 11.58 -9.42
CA MET A 1 5.71 11.85 -9.05
C MET A 1 5.77 11.93 -7.53
N TRP A 2 5.98 10.78 -6.88
CA TRP A 2 6.66 10.72 -5.59
C TRP A 2 8.08 10.28 -5.92
N LYS A 3 9.04 11.18 -5.71
CA LYS A 3 10.45 10.92 -5.96
C LYS A 3 11.01 10.23 -4.73
N PHE A 4 11.23 8.92 -4.80
CA PHE A 4 12.15 8.25 -3.87
C PHE A 4 13.60 8.32 -4.35
N GLU A 5 13.90 9.18 -5.33
CA GLU A 5 15.26 9.63 -5.61
C GLU A 5 15.69 10.65 -4.54
N ASP A 6 16.12 10.16 -3.37
CA ASP A 6 17.18 10.82 -2.61
C ASP A 6 18.49 10.12 -2.96
N ASN A 7 19.10 10.61 -4.04
CA ASN A 7 20.49 10.32 -4.37
C ASN A 7 21.39 11.29 -3.58
N GLY A 8 22.22 10.75 -2.68
CA GLY A 8 23.52 11.33 -2.35
C GLY A 8 23.75 11.67 -0.88
N GLY A 9 24.58 10.86 -0.22
CA GLY A 9 25.23 11.27 1.03
C GLY A 9 25.75 10.12 1.88
N SER A 10 27.01 9.73 1.64
CA SER A 10 27.86 9.08 2.63
C SER A 10 27.78 9.85 3.96
N GLY A 11 27.26 9.20 5.02
CA GLY A 11 27.25 9.75 6.38
C GLY A 11 26.00 9.40 7.18
N SER A 12 26.12 8.40 8.06
CA SER A 12 25.46 8.34 9.38
C SER A 12 23.97 8.70 9.46
N GLY A 13 23.09 7.70 9.42
CA GLY A 13 21.82 7.68 10.18
C GLY A 13 20.74 8.69 9.81
N LYS A 14 20.17 8.62 8.61
CA LYS A 14 18.81 9.14 8.35
C LYS A 14 17.84 7.98 8.47
N ASP A 15 17.28 7.79 9.66
CA ASP A 15 16.19 6.84 9.87
C ASP A 15 15.05 7.17 8.87
N ALA A 16 14.53 6.14 8.19
CA ALA A 16 13.37 6.30 7.32
C ALA A 16 12.24 7.04 8.07
N THR A 17 11.56 7.95 7.37
CA THR A 17 10.43 8.69 7.96
C THR A 17 9.35 7.70 8.40
N SER A 18 8.48 8.11 9.33
CA SER A 18 7.34 7.30 9.74
C SER A 18 6.45 6.91 8.54
N GLU A 19 6.31 7.83 7.58
CA GLU A 19 5.60 7.61 6.32
C GLU A 19 6.27 6.52 5.47
N GLN A 20 7.58 6.59 5.28
CA GLN A 20 8.34 5.59 4.53
C GLN A 20 8.30 4.23 5.19
N LYS A 21 8.42 4.17 6.52
CA LYS A 21 8.31 2.93 7.30
C LYS A 21 6.94 2.27 7.12
N LEU A 22 5.88 3.07 7.17
CA LEU A 22 4.52 2.57 6.95
C LEU A 22 4.34 2.08 5.50
N MET A 23 4.82 2.85 4.51
CA MET A 23 4.74 2.46 3.10
C MET A 23 5.46 1.13 2.84
N SER A 24 6.68 0.96 3.37
CA SER A 24 7.42 -0.30 3.26
C SER A 24 6.65 -1.46 3.91
N TRP A 25 6.07 -1.25 5.09
CA TRP A 25 5.29 -2.30 5.75
C TRP A 25 4.05 -2.71 4.94
N ILE A 26 3.35 -1.75 4.32
CA ILE A 26 2.19 -2.05 3.47
C ILE A 26 2.62 -2.83 2.22
N GLN A 27 3.71 -2.41 1.57
CA GLN A 27 4.25 -3.09 0.39
C GLN A 27 4.74 -4.51 0.69
N GLU A 28 5.22 -4.78 1.91
CA GLU A 28 5.58 -6.14 2.36
C GLU A 28 4.35 -7.02 2.64
N LYS A 29 3.21 -6.42 3.00
CA LYS A 29 1.98 -7.14 3.35
C LYS A 29 1.08 -7.44 2.17
N LEU A 30 1.03 -6.54 1.20
CA LEU A 30 0.15 -6.65 0.05
C LEU A 30 0.84 -7.38 -1.12
N PRO A 31 0.08 -8.05 -1.99
CA PRO A 31 0.65 -8.72 -3.14
C PRO A 31 1.18 -7.71 -4.18
N ALA A 32 2.19 -8.14 -4.94
CA ALA A 32 2.86 -7.29 -5.93
C ALA A 32 1.94 -6.79 -7.07
N GLU A 33 0.78 -7.43 -7.27
CA GLU A 33 -0.24 -7.01 -8.24
C GLU A 33 -0.99 -5.73 -7.81
N LEU A 34 -0.86 -5.32 -6.55
CA LEU A 34 -1.46 -4.12 -5.99
C LEU A 34 -0.38 -3.14 -5.48
N PRO A 35 0.37 -2.47 -6.37
CA PRO A 35 1.47 -1.61 -5.99
C PRO A 35 0.96 -0.32 -5.34
N ILE A 36 1.00 -0.27 -4.01
CA ILE A 36 0.70 0.95 -3.24
C ILE A 36 1.94 1.84 -3.18
N THR A 37 1.81 3.07 -3.66
CA THR A 37 2.88 4.08 -3.76
C THR A 37 2.52 5.39 -3.09
N ASN A 38 1.25 5.59 -2.70
CA ASN A 38 0.76 6.75 -1.98
C ASN A 38 -0.33 6.39 -0.96
N PHE A 39 -0.68 7.36 -0.11
CA PHE A 39 -1.75 7.25 0.90
C PHE A 39 -3.06 7.94 0.47
N THR A 40 -3.26 8.12 -0.84
CA THR A 40 -4.43 8.83 -1.38
C THR A 40 -5.09 8.03 -2.49
N SER A 41 -4.73 8.27 -3.75
CA SER A 41 -5.41 7.71 -4.92
C SER A 41 -5.39 6.19 -4.99
N ASP A 42 -4.35 5.54 -4.45
CA ASP A 42 -4.22 4.08 -4.50
C ASP A 42 -5.26 3.36 -3.62
N TRP A 43 -5.97 4.10 -2.76
CA TRP A 43 -6.98 3.59 -1.83
C TRP A 43 -8.40 3.90 -2.28
N ASN A 44 -8.57 4.69 -3.35
CA ASN A 44 -9.87 5.24 -3.75
C ASN A 44 -10.84 4.20 -4.30
N ASP A 45 -10.36 3.05 -4.79
CA ASP A 45 -11.21 1.99 -5.36
C ASP A 45 -11.62 0.94 -4.32
N GLY A 46 -11.19 1.07 -3.07
CA GLY A 46 -11.48 0.16 -1.96
C GLY A 46 -10.68 -1.16 -1.97
N ARG A 47 -10.05 -1.54 -3.09
CA ARG A 47 -9.36 -2.84 -3.23
C ARG A 47 -8.12 -2.94 -2.35
N ALA A 48 -7.37 -1.83 -2.20
CA ALA A 48 -6.23 -1.75 -1.28
C ALA A 48 -6.61 -1.97 0.19
N ILE A 49 -7.79 -1.50 0.58
CA ILE A 49 -8.33 -1.72 1.93
C ILE A 49 -8.71 -3.18 2.09
N GLY A 50 -9.44 -3.74 1.12
CA GLY A 50 -9.82 -5.15 1.11
C GLY A 50 -8.62 -6.10 1.18
N ALA A 51 -7.58 -5.85 0.38
CA ALA A 51 -6.34 -6.61 0.40
C ALA A 51 -5.64 -6.54 1.76
N LEU A 52 -5.63 -5.36 2.40
CA LEU A 52 -5.03 -5.18 3.71
C LEU A 52 -5.81 -5.91 4.81
N VAL A 53 -7.14 -5.90 4.74
CA VAL A 53 -8.01 -6.65 5.65
C VAL A 53 -7.73 -8.15 5.54
N ASP A 54 -7.65 -8.70 4.32
CA ASP A 54 -7.35 -10.11 4.10
C ASP A 54 -5.91 -10.46 4.52
N ALA A 55 -4.93 -9.59 4.28
CA ALA A 55 -3.56 -9.78 4.77
C ALA A 55 -3.45 -9.78 6.31
N CYS A 56 -4.30 -9.01 6.99
CA CYS A 56 -4.37 -8.98 8.46
C CYS A 56 -5.15 -10.17 9.04
N ALA A 57 -6.21 -10.62 8.36
CA ALA A 57 -7.05 -11.73 8.77
C ALA A 57 -7.45 -12.56 7.53
N PRO A 58 -6.64 -13.57 7.15
CA PRO A 58 -6.86 -14.34 5.94
C PRO A 58 -8.24 -14.99 5.91
N GLY A 59 -8.98 -14.77 4.83
CA GLY A 59 -10.33 -15.30 4.61
C GLY A 59 -11.47 -14.38 5.06
N LEU A 60 -11.17 -13.20 5.62
CA LEU A 60 -12.19 -12.22 5.96
C LEU A 60 -12.69 -11.45 4.72
N TYR A 61 -11.84 -11.29 3.71
CA TYR A 61 -12.19 -10.62 2.46
C TYR A 61 -11.42 -11.18 1.26
N PRO A 62 -11.58 -12.49 0.94
CA PRO A 62 -10.70 -13.19 -0.01
C PRO A 62 -10.85 -12.74 -1.47
N ASP A 63 -12.02 -12.22 -1.86
CA ASP A 63 -12.35 -11.87 -3.24
C ASP A 63 -12.03 -10.41 -3.59
N TRP A 64 -11.19 -9.74 -2.79
CA TRP A 64 -10.86 -8.31 -2.97
C TRP A 64 -10.28 -8.01 -4.36
N ASN A 65 -9.57 -8.95 -4.97
CA ASN A 65 -8.92 -8.76 -6.26
C ASN A 65 -9.94 -8.72 -7.41
N ASP A 66 -11.03 -9.47 -7.28
CA ASP A 66 -12.11 -9.59 -8.28
C ASP A 66 -13.16 -8.47 -8.18
N ARG A 67 -13.07 -7.62 -7.16
CA ARG A 67 -14.00 -6.50 -6.96
C ARG A 67 -13.86 -5.46 -8.07
N ASP A 68 -15.00 -4.96 -8.56
CA ASP A 68 -15.04 -3.90 -9.58
C ASP A 68 -14.53 -2.58 -8.98
N PRO A 69 -13.43 -2.00 -9.50
CA PRO A 69 -12.89 -0.73 -9.00
C PRO A 69 -13.88 0.44 -9.05
N LYS A 70 -14.96 0.34 -9.83
CA LYS A 70 -16.02 1.36 -9.90
C LYS A 70 -16.93 1.37 -8.68
N ASN A 71 -16.98 0.28 -7.92
CA ASN A 71 -17.83 0.13 -6.74
C ASN A 71 -17.08 0.47 -5.45
N ALA A 72 -16.28 1.55 -5.47
CA ALA A 72 -15.42 1.98 -4.37
C ALA A 72 -16.09 2.09 -2.99
N LEU A 73 -17.39 2.42 -2.94
CA LEU A 73 -18.13 2.52 -1.68
C LEU A 73 -18.52 1.15 -1.11
N GLU A 74 -18.71 0.16 -1.99
CA GLU A 74 -19.06 -1.22 -1.61
C GLU A 74 -17.81 -2.04 -1.29
N ASN A 75 -16.73 -1.81 -2.05
CA ASN A 75 -15.45 -2.49 -1.92
C ASN A 75 -14.81 -2.26 -0.55
#